data_AF-A0A8T3ARB6-F1
#
_entry.id   AF-A0A8T3ARB6-F1
#
_cell.length_a   1.000
_cell.length_b   1.000
_cell.length_c   1.000
_cell.angle_alpha   90.00
_cell.angle_beta   90.00
_cell.angle_gamma   90.00
#
_symmetry.space_group_name_H-M   'P 1'
#
loop_
_entity.id
_entity.type
_entity.pdbx_description
1 polymer ?
#
loop_
_entity_poly.entity_id
_entity_poly.type
_entity_poly.pdbx_seq_one_letter_code
_entity_poly.pdbx_strand_id
1 'polypeptide(L)'
;MATSFSAASRFLVVNGVPQADDVPPVSNLLESLAGVYTTTRTQGNASLLLFWERHLRRLSNSARILANHRPDIFRVQAPVDLSAIRPLVDESLQVGLGFALAERVRRAEVVEEFTELAVTVLICNGGVSGSSALDLYLHIGFYVPPVFGAAGARLALAGRGRDVAEAKYSQWARIRKDMERMRPPMVSELLLSNDGDRLLEGSVTNFFVVCKVVGDKADDSTYDLEKAPSFVVQTAPLSDGVLPGVIRQLVIEVCSSIGIPLREVAPSWSSHELWKESFITSGLRLVQHVESIQIPTCKDFHLRSWNEVSWVTKRFEGVGLVTSQIQKEIIARTYAEGYLINNIPCMLMNSLFLCSLSLFVLQVEASVVKDVEEAIGVEGRLNAKAGEEFIQKFRVEHNARNENLTTKDEDVRNVKCPTLNDLIGFLILFGSKSKDLNIYSIDNLFGSLIAYEQGVSQRKIDASEPRREKNIALKVEELESEYSQLEDEDDITLMTRQFRSFLKRKQKRHQ
;
A
#
# COMPACT_ATOMS: atom_id res chain seq x y z
N MET A 1 14.64 12.03 -3.93
CA MET A 1 13.39 12.74 -3.60
C MET A 1 12.68 11.95 -2.52
N ALA A 2 12.57 12.52 -1.32
CA ALA A 2 11.72 11.98 -0.28
C ALA A 2 10.31 12.51 -0.55
N THR A 3 9.41 11.66 -1.02
CA THR A 3 7.98 11.96 -0.99
C THR A 3 7.59 12.13 0.47
N SER A 4 7.15 13.32 0.84
CA SER A 4 6.64 13.63 2.18
C SER A 4 5.37 12.81 2.40
N PHE A 5 5.48 11.73 3.15
CA PHE A 5 4.34 10.92 3.58
C PHE A 5 3.87 11.42 4.95
N SER A 6 2.62 11.86 5.04
CA SER A 6 1.92 12.07 6.32
C SER A 6 1.97 10.79 7.17
N ALA A 7 2.21 10.93 8.48
CA ALA A 7 2.21 9.87 9.48
C ALA A 7 1.00 8.92 9.37
N ALA A 8 -0.18 9.45 9.03
CA ALA A 8 -1.44 8.69 8.89
C ALA A 8 -1.46 7.69 7.71
N SER A 9 -0.35 7.50 7.00
CA SER A 9 -0.23 6.74 5.74
C SER A 9 0.57 5.44 5.86
N ARG A 10 0.86 5.01 7.09
CA ARG A 10 1.71 3.86 7.38
C ARG A 10 1.09 3.00 8.47
N PHE A 11 1.30 1.69 8.35
CA PHE A 11 0.77 0.68 9.24
C PHE A 11 1.91 -0.21 9.71
N LEU A 12 1.88 -0.58 10.98
CA LEU A 12 2.81 -1.53 11.57
C LEU A 12 2.03 -2.63 12.27
N VAL A 13 2.37 -3.88 11.95
CA VAL A 13 1.88 -5.07 12.65
C VAL A 13 3.08 -5.78 13.22
N VAL A 14 3.02 -6.12 14.52
CA VAL A 14 4.07 -6.84 15.22
C VAL A 14 3.51 -8.16 15.71
N ASN A 15 4.03 -9.28 15.22
CA ASN A 15 3.56 -10.63 15.57
C ASN A 15 2.03 -10.78 15.50
N GLY A 16 1.40 -10.38 14.38
CA GLY A 16 -0.06 -10.40 14.22
C GLY A 16 -0.82 -9.24 14.86
N VAL A 17 -0.19 -8.45 15.74
CA VAL A 17 -0.86 -7.38 16.49
C VAL A 17 -0.63 -6.01 15.85
N PRO A 18 -1.69 -5.29 15.42
CA PRO A 18 -1.54 -3.94 14.86
C PRO A 18 -1.09 -2.96 15.94
N GLN A 19 -0.19 -2.04 15.57
CA GLN A 19 0.30 -1.00 16.46
C GLN A 19 -0.48 0.30 16.24
N ALA A 20 -0.88 0.96 17.32
CA ALA A 20 -1.70 2.17 17.29
C ALA A 20 -0.88 3.49 17.28
N ASP A 21 0.44 3.40 17.49
CA ASP A 21 1.33 4.55 17.59
C ASP A 21 1.67 5.18 16.23
N ASP A 22 2.27 6.37 16.25
CA ASP A 22 2.82 7.01 15.04
C ASP A 22 3.88 6.09 14.38
N VAL A 23 3.51 5.53 13.23
CA VAL A 23 4.33 4.53 12.54
C VAL A 23 5.48 5.23 11.80
N PRO A 24 6.74 4.93 12.18
CA PRO A 24 7.89 5.58 11.57
C PRO A 24 8.06 5.16 10.09
N PRO A 25 8.84 5.91 9.30
CA PRO A 25 9.27 5.47 7.99
C PRO A 25 9.98 4.12 8.06
N VAL A 26 9.81 3.28 7.03
CA VAL A 26 10.45 1.97 6.95
C VAL A 26 11.98 2.05 7.05
N SER A 27 12.60 3.14 6.58
CA SER A 27 14.04 3.38 6.75
C SER A 27 14.43 3.42 8.22
N ASN A 28 13.66 4.12 9.05
CA ASN A 28 13.93 4.26 10.47
C ASN A 28 13.75 2.92 11.20
N LEU A 29 12.74 2.13 10.83
CA LEU A 29 12.53 0.79 11.38
C LEU A 29 13.72 -0.14 11.06
N LEU A 30 14.18 -0.15 9.80
CA LEU A 30 15.35 -0.94 9.39
C LEU A 30 16.65 -0.42 10.01
N GLU A 31 16.74 0.89 10.25
CA GLU A 31 17.86 1.50 10.96
C GLU A 31 17.81 1.27 12.47
N SER A 32 16.68 0.97 13.09
CA SER A 32 16.61 0.77 14.55
C SER A 32 16.74 -0.70 14.96
N LEU A 33 16.26 -1.62 14.12
CA LEU A 33 16.17 -3.04 14.46
C LEU A 33 17.14 -3.88 13.61
N ALA A 34 17.87 -4.79 14.27
CA ALA A 34 18.77 -5.74 13.61
C ALA A 34 18.00 -7.01 13.20
N GLY A 35 18.08 -7.40 11.93
CA GLY A 35 17.33 -8.53 11.41
C GLY A 35 17.46 -8.72 9.90
N VAL A 36 16.63 -9.59 9.35
CA VAL A 36 16.50 -9.83 7.91
C VAL A 36 15.18 -9.34 7.40
N TYR A 37 15.15 -8.83 6.18
CA TYR A 37 13.93 -8.23 5.65
C TYR A 37 13.69 -8.52 4.18
N THR A 38 12.44 -8.44 3.78
CA THR A 38 12.03 -8.45 2.37
C THR A 38 11.05 -7.32 2.14
N THR A 39 11.07 -6.76 0.92
CA THR A 39 10.16 -5.68 0.53
C THR A 39 9.68 -5.95 -0.87
N THR A 40 8.37 -5.85 -1.07
CA THR A 40 7.71 -5.84 -2.38
C THR A 40 6.60 -4.79 -2.35
N ARG A 41 5.81 -4.69 -3.41
CA ARG A 41 4.62 -3.83 -3.46
C ARG A 41 3.45 -4.53 -4.10
N THR A 42 2.29 -3.90 -4.02
CA THR A 42 1.13 -4.30 -4.80
C THR A 42 1.16 -3.72 -6.22
N GLN A 43 0.29 -4.25 -7.07
CA GLN A 43 -0.03 -3.76 -8.39
C GLN A 43 -1.52 -3.93 -8.69
N GLY A 44 -2.03 -3.10 -9.60
CA GLY A 44 -3.38 -3.21 -10.11
C GLY A 44 -4.38 -2.74 -9.08
N ASN A 45 -4.16 -1.55 -8.52
CA ASN A 45 -5.03 -0.95 -7.50
C ASN A 45 -5.06 -1.78 -6.21
N ALA A 46 -3.89 -2.24 -5.76
CA ALA A 46 -3.73 -3.11 -4.58
C ALA A 46 -4.50 -4.45 -4.64
N SER A 47 -4.73 -5.00 -5.83
CA SER A 47 -5.37 -6.33 -6.01
C SER A 47 -4.38 -7.50 -5.94
N LEU A 48 -3.11 -7.26 -6.31
CA LEU A 48 -2.07 -8.28 -6.41
C LEU A 48 -0.82 -7.85 -5.66
N LEU A 49 -0.30 -8.70 -4.78
CA LEU A 49 1.01 -8.54 -4.14
C LEU A 49 2.10 -9.22 -4.98
N LEU A 50 3.12 -8.47 -5.39
CA LEU A 50 4.05 -8.91 -6.42
C LEU A 50 5.04 -9.97 -5.91
N PHE A 51 5.05 -11.12 -6.60
CA PHE A 51 6.02 -12.22 -6.44
C PHE A 51 6.21 -12.70 -4.99
N TRP A 52 5.14 -12.67 -4.19
CA TRP A 52 5.22 -12.81 -2.73
C TRP A 52 5.95 -14.07 -2.29
N GLU A 53 5.66 -15.22 -2.91
CA GLU A 53 6.31 -16.49 -2.58
C GLU A 53 7.83 -16.48 -2.82
N ARG A 54 8.31 -15.75 -3.83
CA ARG A 54 9.76 -15.56 -4.05
C ARG A 54 10.35 -14.67 -2.96
N HIS A 55 9.63 -13.64 -2.54
CA HIS A 55 10.04 -12.74 -1.47
C HIS A 55 10.12 -13.44 -0.10
N LEU A 56 9.18 -14.34 0.21
CA LEU A 56 9.19 -15.15 1.43
C LEU A 56 10.33 -16.17 1.45
N ARG A 57 10.55 -16.90 0.35
CA ARG A 57 11.71 -17.80 0.23
C ARG A 57 13.03 -17.07 0.44
N ARG A 58 13.18 -15.86 -0.12
CA ARG A 58 14.37 -15.03 0.10
C ARG A 58 14.50 -14.58 1.56
N LEU A 59 13.40 -14.26 2.23
CA LEU A 59 13.41 -13.89 3.66
C LEU A 59 13.94 -15.05 4.51
N SER A 60 13.40 -16.25 4.34
CA SER A 60 13.86 -17.46 5.05
C SER A 60 15.32 -17.79 4.72
N ASN A 61 15.74 -17.65 3.46
CA ASN A 61 17.13 -17.84 3.06
C ASN A 61 18.07 -16.81 3.71
N SER A 62 17.67 -15.54 3.76
CA SER A 62 18.47 -14.49 4.42
C SER A 62 18.60 -14.78 5.92
N ALA A 63 17.52 -15.21 6.58
CA ALA A 63 17.54 -15.60 7.99
C ALA A 63 18.54 -16.73 8.24
N ARG A 64 18.48 -17.79 7.42
CA ARG A 64 19.41 -18.92 7.49
C ARG A 64 20.86 -18.50 7.27
N ILE A 65 21.14 -17.68 6.26
CA ILE A 65 22.50 -17.22 5.95
C ILE A 65 23.06 -16.43 7.12
N LEU A 66 22.31 -15.46 7.67
CA LEU A 66 22.81 -14.69 8.81
C LEU A 66 22.95 -15.53 10.08
N ALA A 67 21.99 -16.41 10.38
CA ALA A 67 22.08 -17.29 11.55
C ALA A 67 23.35 -18.14 11.52
N ASN A 68 23.76 -18.62 10.34
CA ASN A 68 24.93 -19.47 10.16
C ASN A 68 26.25 -18.69 10.09
N HIS A 69 26.28 -17.56 9.36
CA HIS A 69 27.53 -16.87 9.05
C HIS A 69 27.79 -15.64 9.91
N ARG A 70 26.74 -15.00 10.44
CA ARG A 70 26.80 -13.77 11.26
C ARG A 70 25.81 -13.83 12.44
N PRO A 71 25.94 -14.82 13.33
CA PRO A 71 25.07 -14.94 14.51
C PRO A 71 25.18 -13.73 15.44
N ASP A 72 26.30 -12.99 15.39
CA ASP A 72 26.52 -11.72 16.08
C ASP A 72 25.55 -10.62 15.60
N ILE A 73 25.36 -10.50 14.28
CA ILE A 73 24.44 -9.52 13.69
C ILE A 73 23.00 -9.95 13.91
N PHE A 74 22.72 -11.24 13.68
CA PHE A 74 21.38 -11.77 13.83
C PHE A 74 21.00 -12.01 15.29
N ARG A 75 21.91 -11.80 16.25
CA ARG A 75 21.72 -11.93 17.70
C ARG A 75 21.18 -13.29 18.13
N VAL A 76 21.69 -14.35 17.50
CA VAL A 76 21.25 -15.72 17.76
C VAL A 76 22.09 -16.36 18.86
N GLN A 77 21.44 -16.87 19.91
CA GLN A 77 22.08 -17.60 21.00
C GLN A 77 21.81 -19.13 20.95
N ALA A 78 20.80 -19.56 20.19
CA ALA A 78 20.38 -20.95 20.02
C ALA A 78 19.84 -21.17 18.59
N PRO A 79 19.77 -22.41 18.08
CA PRO A 79 19.21 -22.67 16.75
C PRO A 79 17.82 -22.04 16.59
N VAL A 80 17.66 -21.20 15.57
CA VAL A 80 16.39 -20.50 15.29
C VAL A 80 15.48 -21.46 14.52
N ASP A 81 14.26 -21.66 15.01
CA ASP A 81 13.21 -22.33 14.24
C ASP A 81 12.69 -21.42 13.13
N LEU A 82 13.21 -21.62 11.92
CA LEU A 82 12.81 -20.86 10.74
C LEU A 82 11.45 -21.32 10.17
N SER A 83 10.90 -22.44 10.64
CA SER A 83 9.59 -22.92 10.18
C SER A 83 8.44 -22.00 10.62
N ALA A 84 8.62 -21.30 11.74
CA ALA A 84 7.68 -20.33 12.27
C ALA A 84 7.56 -19.04 11.43
N ILE A 85 8.51 -18.73 10.54
CA ILE A 85 8.49 -17.49 9.73
C ILE A 85 7.21 -17.41 8.90
N ARG A 86 6.84 -18.49 8.21
CA ARG A 86 5.71 -18.46 7.27
C ARG A 86 4.37 -18.20 7.99
N PRO A 87 3.98 -18.95 9.04
CA PRO A 87 2.76 -18.67 9.79
C PRO A 87 2.69 -17.24 10.34
N LEU A 88 3.77 -16.75 10.95
CA LEU A 88 3.83 -15.39 11.53
C LEU A 88 3.63 -14.31 10.45
N VAL A 89 4.25 -14.50 9.28
CA VAL A 89 4.10 -13.57 8.16
C VAL A 89 2.69 -13.58 7.62
N ASP A 90 2.09 -14.75 7.42
CA ASP A 90 0.75 -14.87 6.85
C ASP A 90 -0.30 -14.22 7.77
N GLU A 91 -0.23 -14.46 9.09
CA GLU A 91 -1.10 -13.81 10.09
C GLU A 91 -0.94 -12.29 10.05
N SER A 92 0.30 -11.80 10.15
CA SER A 92 0.57 -10.36 10.17
C SER A 92 0.16 -9.68 8.87
N LEU A 93 0.36 -10.34 7.73
CA LEU A 93 0.01 -9.84 6.41
C LEU A 93 -1.49 -9.66 6.25
N GLN A 94 -2.29 -10.64 6.69
CA GLN A 94 -3.75 -10.55 6.65
C GLN A 94 -4.25 -9.35 7.45
N VAL A 95 -3.76 -9.19 8.68
CA VAL A 95 -4.11 -8.05 9.54
C VAL A 95 -3.69 -6.74 8.91
N GLY A 96 -2.42 -6.61 8.51
CA GLY A 96 -1.88 -5.37 7.97
C GLY A 96 -2.55 -4.92 6.67
N LEU A 97 -2.78 -5.85 5.74
CA LEU A 97 -3.50 -5.53 4.49
C LEU A 97 -4.95 -5.14 4.76
N GLY A 98 -5.63 -5.76 5.73
CA GLY A 98 -6.98 -5.37 6.13
C GLY A 98 -7.07 -3.89 6.51
N PHE A 99 -6.18 -3.42 7.38
CA PHE A 99 -6.12 -2.00 7.78
C PHE A 99 -5.74 -1.08 6.61
N ALA A 100 -4.71 -1.43 5.84
CA ALA A 100 -4.23 -0.60 4.74
C ALA A 100 -5.24 -0.45 3.60
N LEU A 101 -6.01 -1.49 3.30
CA LEU A 101 -7.06 -1.47 2.29
C LEU A 101 -8.29 -0.67 2.76
N ALA A 102 -8.69 -0.81 4.03
CA ALA A 102 -9.77 -0.01 4.60
C ALA A 102 -9.45 1.50 4.55
N GLU A 103 -8.22 1.87 4.91
CA GLU A 103 -7.72 3.23 4.80
C GLU A 103 -7.74 3.73 3.34
N ARG A 104 -7.31 2.88 2.40
CA ARG A 104 -7.29 3.22 0.97
C ARG A 104 -8.69 3.58 0.48
N VAL A 105 -9.69 2.78 0.82
CA VAL A 105 -11.09 3.03 0.43
C VAL A 105 -11.56 4.38 0.97
N ARG A 106 -11.31 4.63 2.26
CA ARG A 106 -11.64 5.90 2.91
C ARG A 106 -10.95 7.11 2.28
N ARG A 107 -9.75 6.95 1.71
CA ARG A 107 -9.03 8.03 1.00
C ARG A 107 -9.50 8.25 -0.43
N ALA A 108 -9.94 7.19 -1.10
CA ALA A 108 -10.44 7.27 -2.48
C ALA A 108 -11.68 8.17 -2.60
N GLU A 109 -12.42 8.38 -1.50
CA GLU A 109 -13.53 9.32 -1.41
C GLU A 109 -13.08 10.80 -1.48
N VAL A 110 -11.80 11.08 -1.24
CA VAL A 110 -11.26 12.45 -1.11
C VAL A 110 -10.18 12.76 -2.15
N VAL A 111 -9.44 11.76 -2.61
CA VAL A 111 -8.27 11.93 -3.50
C VAL A 111 -8.33 10.90 -4.64
N GLU A 112 -8.23 11.35 -5.89
CA GLU A 112 -8.24 10.50 -7.09
C GLU A 112 -6.91 9.74 -7.35
N GLU A 113 -5.94 9.81 -6.45
CA GLU A 113 -4.62 9.22 -6.68
C GLU A 113 -4.58 7.74 -6.27
N PHE A 114 -4.52 6.86 -7.27
CA PHE A 114 -4.32 5.42 -7.06
C PHE A 114 -2.90 5.13 -6.61
N THR A 115 -2.69 5.04 -5.30
CA THR A 115 -1.41 4.64 -4.70
C THR A 115 -1.32 3.11 -4.65
N GLU A 116 -0.18 2.46 -4.83
CA GLU A 116 0.00 1.04 -4.47
C GLU A 116 0.41 0.92 -3.00
N LEU A 117 0.48 -0.29 -2.45
CA LEU A 117 0.98 -0.55 -1.10
C LEU A 117 2.40 -1.13 -1.19
N ALA A 118 3.38 -0.49 -0.57
CA ALA A 118 4.69 -1.09 -0.30
C ALA A 118 4.60 -1.91 0.98
N VAL A 119 5.00 -3.18 0.90
CA VAL A 119 4.95 -4.14 2.01
C VAL A 119 6.37 -4.58 2.35
N THR A 120 6.78 -4.32 3.60
CA THR A 120 8.08 -4.74 4.13
C THR A 120 7.89 -5.63 5.34
N VAL A 121 8.50 -6.82 5.31
CA VAL A 121 8.59 -7.71 6.48
C VAL A 121 10.01 -7.68 6.97
N LEU A 122 10.19 -7.46 8.27
CA LEU A 122 11.45 -7.57 9.00
C LEU A 122 11.30 -8.67 10.07
N ILE A 123 12.24 -9.60 10.10
CA ILE A 123 12.37 -10.63 11.13
C ILE A 123 13.58 -10.30 11.99
N CYS A 124 13.35 -10.17 13.28
CA CYS A 124 14.36 -9.91 14.30
C CYS A 124 14.46 -11.12 15.23
N ASN A 125 15.65 -11.33 15.77
CA ASN A 125 15.86 -12.25 16.88
C ASN A 125 16.14 -11.44 18.13
N GLY A 126 15.39 -11.72 19.21
CA GLY A 126 15.59 -11.05 20.50
C GLY A 126 14.32 -10.41 21.04
N GLY A 127 13.26 -11.21 21.14
CA GLY A 127 11.95 -10.92 21.72
C GLY A 127 11.86 -9.61 22.52
N VAL A 128 10.90 -8.75 22.15
CA VAL A 128 10.28 -7.79 23.10
C VAL A 128 9.89 -8.50 24.42
N SER A 129 9.68 -9.82 24.37
CA SER A 129 9.27 -10.69 25.47
C SER A 129 10.39 -11.58 26.08
N GLY A 130 11.67 -11.42 25.72
CA GLY A 130 12.77 -12.20 26.31
C GLY A 130 12.75 -13.72 26.05
N SER A 131 11.96 -14.20 25.08
CA SER A 131 11.93 -15.61 24.67
C SER A 131 12.86 -15.87 23.47
N SER A 132 13.17 -17.15 23.22
CA SER A 132 13.90 -17.61 22.03
C SER A 132 13.12 -17.49 20.70
N ALA A 133 11.98 -16.80 20.69
CA ALA A 133 11.12 -16.65 19.54
C ALA A 133 11.58 -15.50 18.61
N LEU A 134 11.25 -15.65 17.33
CA LEU A 134 11.40 -14.62 16.32
C LEU A 134 10.34 -13.53 16.51
N ASP A 135 10.76 -12.27 16.41
CA ASP A 135 9.85 -11.14 16.27
C ASP A 135 9.70 -10.77 14.80
N LEU A 136 8.46 -10.52 14.38
CA LEU A 136 8.11 -10.08 13.05
C LEU A 136 7.52 -8.67 13.10
N TYR A 137 8.07 -7.79 12.28
CA TYR A 137 7.56 -6.46 12.02
C TYR A 137 7.12 -6.35 10.56
N LEU A 138 5.82 -6.18 10.33
CA LEU A 138 5.24 -5.92 9.01
C LEU A 138 4.92 -4.44 8.90
N HIS A 139 5.63 -3.75 8.02
CA HIS A 139 5.40 -2.35 7.68
C HIS A 139 4.68 -2.26 6.33
N ILE A 140 3.58 -1.52 6.28
CA ILE A 140 2.86 -1.20 5.05
C ILE A 140 2.76 0.31 4.91
N GLY A 141 3.05 0.84 3.72
CA GLY A 141 2.84 2.25 3.40
C GLY A 141 2.32 2.43 1.99
N PHE A 142 1.59 3.52 1.76
CA PHE A 142 1.21 3.92 0.40
C PHE A 142 2.46 4.26 -0.42
N TYR A 143 2.45 3.89 -1.69
CA TYR A 143 3.59 3.98 -2.58
C TYR A 143 3.12 4.25 -4.01
N VAL A 144 3.66 5.28 -4.65
CA VAL A 144 3.42 5.54 -6.07
C VAL A 144 4.58 4.95 -6.87
N PRO A 145 4.37 3.88 -7.66
CA PRO A 145 5.42 3.32 -8.48
C PRO A 145 5.87 4.31 -9.57
N PRO A 146 7.16 4.39 -9.89
CA PRO A 146 7.61 5.18 -11.03
C PRO A 146 7.02 4.59 -12.32
N VAL A 147 6.54 5.45 -13.20
CA VAL A 147 6.06 5.06 -14.53
C VAL A 147 7.26 4.68 -15.39
N PHE A 148 7.26 3.45 -15.91
CA PHE A 148 8.33 2.98 -16.77
C PHE A 148 8.42 3.87 -18.02
N GLY A 149 9.64 4.33 -18.32
CA GLY A 149 9.91 5.21 -19.46
C GLY A 149 9.66 6.70 -19.23
N ALA A 150 8.99 7.11 -18.14
CA ALA A 150 8.77 8.53 -17.85
C ALA A 150 10.02 9.21 -17.27
N ALA A 151 10.69 8.57 -16.31
CA ALA A 151 11.93 9.04 -15.72
C ALA A 151 12.83 7.86 -15.35
N GLY A 152 14.05 7.85 -15.89
CA GLY A 152 15.04 6.83 -15.62
C GLY A 152 15.87 7.12 -14.38
N ALA A 153 16.59 6.10 -13.95
CA ALA A 153 17.49 6.21 -12.82
C ALA A 153 18.76 6.97 -13.21
N ARG A 154 19.28 7.77 -12.29
CA ARG A 154 20.56 8.47 -12.41
C ARG A 154 21.46 7.91 -11.34
N LEU A 155 22.55 7.30 -11.77
CA LEU A 155 23.41 6.50 -10.92
C LEU A 155 24.71 7.24 -10.64
N ALA A 156 25.25 7.10 -9.43
CA ALA A 156 26.62 7.52 -9.12
C ALA A 156 27.35 6.45 -8.32
N LEU A 157 28.60 6.15 -8.70
CA LEU A 157 29.45 5.26 -7.90
C LEU A 157 29.79 5.92 -6.56
N ALA A 158 29.50 5.22 -5.46
CA ALA A 158 29.57 5.81 -4.13
C ALA A 158 30.35 4.97 -3.10
N GLY A 159 30.46 3.66 -3.30
CA GLY A 159 31.10 2.82 -2.29
C GLY A 159 31.38 1.40 -2.73
N ARG A 160 31.76 0.58 -1.76
CA ARG A 160 32.16 -0.81 -1.95
C ARG A 160 30.97 -1.77 -1.91
N GLY A 161 31.19 -3.00 -2.36
CA GLY A 161 30.24 -4.10 -2.22
C GLY A 161 29.90 -4.40 -0.77
N ARG A 162 28.82 -5.15 -0.56
CA ARG A 162 28.31 -5.49 0.77
C ARG A 162 29.06 -6.67 1.36
N ASP A 163 29.25 -6.64 2.67
CA ASP A 163 29.58 -7.86 3.42
C ASP A 163 28.33 -8.76 3.51
N VAL A 164 28.51 -10.07 3.27
CA VAL A 164 27.41 -11.07 3.29
C VAL A 164 26.26 -10.66 2.37
N ALA A 165 26.60 -10.27 1.14
CA ALA A 165 25.66 -9.73 0.17
C ALA A 165 24.49 -10.68 -0.16
N GLU A 166 24.68 -11.99 0.00
CA GLU A 166 23.65 -13.02 -0.26
C GLU A 166 22.41 -12.87 0.64
N ALA A 167 22.55 -12.27 1.83
CA ALA A 167 21.45 -12.03 2.76
C ALA A 167 20.94 -10.59 2.67
N LYS A 168 19.61 -10.40 2.71
CA LYS A 168 19.00 -9.07 2.81
C LYS A 168 18.79 -8.71 4.28
N TYR A 169 19.73 -7.96 4.86
CA TYR A 169 19.75 -7.64 6.29
C TYR A 169 19.66 -6.13 6.58
N SER A 170 19.01 -5.79 7.69
CA SER A 170 18.62 -4.41 8.01
C SER A 170 19.80 -3.49 8.31
N GLN A 171 20.90 -4.01 8.89
CA GLN A 171 22.11 -3.22 9.17
C GLN A 171 22.70 -2.56 7.92
N TRP A 172 22.45 -3.10 6.72
CA TRP A 172 22.81 -2.43 5.47
C TRP A 172 22.18 -1.02 5.34
N ALA A 173 21.04 -0.75 5.97
CA ALA A 173 20.45 0.58 6.04
C ALA A 173 21.30 1.59 6.79
N ARG A 174 21.96 1.16 7.86
CA ARG A 174 22.92 1.99 8.59
C ARG A 174 24.19 2.19 7.78
N ILE A 175 24.74 1.11 7.24
CA ILE A 175 26.02 1.11 6.51
C ILE A 175 25.96 2.05 5.29
N ARG A 176 24.88 1.98 4.49
CA ARG A 176 24.79 2.79 3.27
C ARG A 176 24.54 4.29 3.54
N LYS A 177 24.18 4.68 4.76
CA LYS A 177 23.93 6.08 5.12
C LYS A 177 25.19 6.93 4.96
N ASP A 178 26.35 6.37 5.31
CA ASP A 178 27.63 7.06 5.15
C ASP A 178 27.98 7.30 3.67
N MET A 179 27.45 6.46 2.77
CA MET A 179 27.64 6.60 1.32
C MET A 179 26.79 7.72 0.72
N GLU A 180 25.76 8.19 1.41
CA GLU A 180 24.90 9.28 0.94
C GLU A 180 25.68 10.60 0.78
N ARG A 181 26.81 10.78 1.48
CA ARG A 181 27.73 11.91 1.25
C ARG A 181 28.29 11.96 -0.17
N MET A 182 28.32 10.82 -0.85
CA MET A 182 28.77 10.69 -2.24
C MET A 182 27.64 10.88 -3.25
N ARG A 183 26.40 11.17 -2.83
CA ARG A 183 25.27 11.37 -3.76
C ARG A 183 25.31 12.79 -4.38
N PRO A 184 25.61 12.93 -5.69
CA PRO A 184 25.47 14.21 -6.37
C PRO A 184 23.99 14.64 -6.46
N PRO A 185 23.71 15.92 -6.73
CA PRO A 185 22.36 16.38 -7.01
C PRO A 185 21.69 15.55 -8.13
N MET A 186 20.39 15.32 -8.00
CA MET A 186 19.55 14.56 -8.96
C MET A 186 19.84 13.06 -9.08
N VAL A 187 20.89 12.53 -8.44
CA VAL A 187 21.18 11.09 -8.45
C VAL A 187 20.14 10.33 -7.62
N SER A 188 19.50 9.35 -8.24
CA SER A 188 18.41 8.58 -7.62
C SER A 188 18.88 7.26 -7.02
N GLU A 189 20.05 6.74 -7.41
CA GLU A 189 20.60 5.49 -6.88
C GLU A 189 22.14 5.52 -6.82
N LEU A 190 22.71 4.89 -5.80
CA LEU A 190 24.16 4.82 -5.61
C LEU A 190 24.68 3.45 -6.03
N LEU A 191 25.73 3.41 -6.84
CA LEU A 191 26.37 2.18 -7.30
C LEU A 191 27.50 1.74 -6.38
N LEU A 192 27.72 0.43 -6.37
CA LEU A 192 28.76 -0.25 -5.60
C LEU A 192 29.82 -0.86 -6.53
N SER A 193 31.09 -0.71 -6.18
CA SER A 193 32.23 -1.36 -6.82
C SER A 193 33.38 -1.53 -5.84
N ASN A 194 34.09 -2.66 -5.92
CA ASN A 194 35.24 -2.93 -5.05
C ASN A 194 36.55 -2.34 -5.57
N ASP A 195 36.66 -2.12 -6.89
CA ASP A 195 37.87 -1.65 -7.57
C ASP A 195 37.68 -0.32 -8.33
N GLY A 196 36.44 0.19 -8.38
CA GLY A 196 36.07 1.41 -9.09
C GLY A 196 35.77 1.20 -10.57
N ASP A 197 35.92 -0.03 -11.08
CA ASP A 197 35.70 -0.38 -12.50
C ASP A 197 34.59 -1.41 -12.66
N ARG A 198 34.68 -2.55 -11.97
CA ARG A 198 33.68 -3.62 -12.02
C ARG A 198 32.49 -3.24 -11.16
N LEU A 199 31.37 -2.93 -11.82
CA LEU A 199 30.14 -2.53 -11.15
C LEU A 199 29.38 -3.74 -10.64
N LEU A 200 29.01 -3.72 -9.37
CA LEU A 200 28.37 -4.83 -8.68
C LEU A 200 26.85 -4.69 -8.74
N GLU A 201 26.32 -3.80 -7.91
CA GLU A 201 24.90 -3.53 -7.77
C GLU A 201 24.68 -2.08 -7.28
N GLY A 202 23.43 -1.69 -7.09
CA GLY A 202 23.08 -0.44 -6.41
C GLY A 202 22.95 -0.62 -4.90
N SER A 203 22.85 0.50 -4.18
CA SER A 203 22.67 0.50 -2.73
C SER A 203 21.37 -0.18 -2.32
N VAL A 204 20.33 -0.17 -3.16
CA VAL A 204 19.07 -0.88 -2.92
C VAL A 204 18.51 -1.58 -4.16
N THR A 205 19.33 -1.77 -5.20
CA THR A 205 18.94 -2.40 -6.48
C THR A 205 20.01 -3.35 -6.99
N ASN A 206 19.64 -4.25 -7.90
CA ASN A 206 20.62 -4.88 -8.79
C ASN A 206 20.84 -4.03 -10.03
N PHE A 207 21.96 -4.25 -10.73
CA PHE A 207 22.40 -3.44 -11.87
C PHE A 207 22.63 -4.31 -13.11
N PHE A 208 22.23 -3.79 -14.26
CA PHE A 208 22.34 -4.44 -15.55
C PHE A 208 22.78 -3.45 -16.63
N VAL A 209 23.50 -3.97 -17.63
CA VAL A 209 23.77 -3.27 -18.88
C VAL A 209 23.44 -4.16 -20.07
N VAL A 210 23.06 -3.54 -21.18
CA VAL A 210 22.95 -4.19 -22.49
C VAL A 210 24.17 -3.76 -23.28
N CYS A 211 25.10 -4.68 -23.49
CA CYS A 211 26.37 -4.44 -24.14
C CYS A 211 26.33 -4.89 -25.59
N LYS A 212 26.81 -4.04 -26.50
CA LYS A 212 27.11 -4.47 -27.87
C LYS A 212 28.27 -5.48 -27.83
N VAL A 213 28.11 -6.61 -28.49
CA VAL A 213 29.19 -7.57 -28.69
C VAL A 213 30.05 -7.07 -29.84
N VAL A 214 31.35 -6.90 -29.59
CA VAL A 214 32.33 -6.65 -30.65
C VAL A 214 32.76 -8.04 -31.13
N GLY A 215 32.53 -8.36 -32.40
CA GLY A 215 33.04 -9.59 -32.98
C GLY A 215 34.56 -9.63 -32.87
N ASP A 216 35.12 -10.79 -32.50
CA ASP A 216 36.57 -10.97 -32.48
C ASP A 216 37.14 -10.62 -33.85
N LYS A 217 38.17 -9.78 -33.88
CA LYS A 217 38.98 -9.56 -35.08
C LYS A 217 39.82 -10.81 -35.32
N ALA A 218 39.23 -11.84 -35.90
CA ALA A 218 39.94 -12.99 -36.43
C ALA A 218 39.19 -13.59 -37.61
N ASP A 219 39.63 -13.18 -38.80
CA ASP A 219 39.82 -14.03 -39.98
C ASP A 219 38.60 -14.82 -40.47
N ASP A 220 37.63 -14.13 -41.09
CA ASP A 220 37.04 -14.68 -42.30
C ASP A 220 36.56 -13.57 -43.25
N SER A 221 36.94 -13.73 -44.50
CA SER A 221 36.82 -12.80 -45.62
C SER A 221 35.42 -12.73 -46.24
N THR A 222 34.37 -12.90 -45.42
CA THR A 222 32.98 -12.73 -45.84
C THR A 222 32.35 -11.57 -45.08
N TYR A 223 32.38 -10.39 -45.71
CA TYR A 223 31.67 -9.20 -45.25
C TYR A 223 30.16 -9.45 -45.30
N ASP A 224 29.63 -10.09 -44.27
CA ASP A 224 28.20 -10.30 -44.09
C ASP A 224 27.58 -8.99 -43.57
N LEU A 225 27.29 -8.08 -44.52
CA LEU A 225 26.73 -6.74 -44.29
C LEU A 225 25.35 -6.73 -43.62
N GLU A 226 24.75 -7.89 -43.34
CA GLU A 226 23.39 -8.04 -42.81
C GLU A 226 23.33 -8.53 -41.35
N LYS A 227 24.45 -8.82 -40.69
CA LYS A 227 24.40 -9.30 -39.30
C LYS A 227 24.08 -8.14 -38.36
N ALA A 228 22.81 -8.05 -37.95
CA ALA A 228 22.34 -7.12 -36.92
C ALA A 228 23.29 -7.15 -35.71
N PRO A 229 23.59 -6.00 -35.08
CA PRO A 229 24.50 -5.95 -33.94
C PRO A 229 24.01 -6.90 -32.86
N SER A 230 24.86 -7.86 -32.46
CA SER A 230 24.53 -8.76 -31.36
C SER A 230 24.70 -8.03 -30.03
N PHE A 231 23.75 -8.27 -29.13
CA PHE A 231 23.74 -7.70 -27.79
C PHE A 231 23.78 -8.80 -26.74
N VAL A 232 24.37 -8.48 -25.60
CA VAL A 232 24.37 -9.35 -24.42
C VAL A 232 24.03 -8.53 -23.18
N VAL A 233 23.11 -9.04 -22.37
CA VAL A 233 22.81 -8.48 -21.06
C VAL A 233 23.90 -8.92 -20.08
N GLN A 234 24.44 -8.00 -19.30
CA GLN A 234 25.42 -8.29 -18.26
C GLN A 234 24.92 -7.84 -16.89
N THR A 235 25.22 -8.63 -15.87
CA THR A 235 25.00 -8.30 -14.45
C THR A 235 26.06 -9.00 -13.61
N ALA A 236 26.44 -8.43 -12.47
CA ALA A 236 27.44 -9.06 -11.60
C ALA A 236 26.96 -10.44 -11.10
N PRO A 237 27.84 -11.46 -11.08
CA PRO A 237 27.53 -12.77 -10.53
C PRO A 237 27.42 -12.73 -9.01
N LEU A 238 26.70 -13.70 -8.42
CA LEU A 238 26.57 -13.79 -6.96
C LEU A 238 27.93 -13.95 -6.25
N SER A 239 28.90 -14.61 -6.90
CA SER A 239 30.27 -14.77 -6.41
C SER A 239 31.01 -13.46 -6.18
N ASP A 240 30.60 -12.36 -6.83
CA ASP A 240 31.20 -11.03 -6.68
C ASP A 240 30.61 -10.26 -5.48
N GLY A 241 29.71 -10.88 -4.71
CA GLY A 241 29.11 -10.27 -3.53
C GLY A 241 27.98 -9.30 -3.86
N VAL A 242 26.96 -9.78 -4.59
CA VAL A 242 25.72 -9.04 -4.86
C VAL A 242 24.50 -9.75 -4.28
N LEU A 243 23.46 -8.99 -3.97
CA LEU A 243 22.23 -9.54 -3.43
C LEU A 243 21.47 -10.33 -4.51
N PRO A 244 21.06 -11.60 -4.26
CA PRO A 244 20.16 -12.34 -5.15
C PRO A 244 18.75 -11.74 -5.10
N GLY A 245 18.55 -10.63 -5.82
CA GLY A 245 17.27 -9.94 -5.90
C GLY A 245 16.22 -10.78 -6.61
N VAL A 246 14.98 -10.76 -6.10
CA VAL A 246 13.85 -11.48 -6.72
C VAL A 246 13.64 -11.04 -8.17
N ILE A 247 13.67 -9.74 -8.43
CA ILE A 247 13.50 -9.22 -9.80
C ILE A 247 14.73 -9.50 -10.66
N ARG A 248 15.96 -9.49 -10.10
CA ARG A 248 17.17 -9.94 -10.80
C ARG A 248 17.02 -11.38 -11.29
N GLN A 249 16.55 -12.29 -10.44
CA GLN A 249 16.29 -13.68 -10.82
C GLN A 249 15.28 -13.77 -11.97
N LEU A 250 14.19 -13.00 -11.89
CA LEU A 250 13.18 -12.94 -12.95
C LEU A 250 13.75 -12.41 -14.27
N VAL A 251 14.63 -11.40 -14.26
CA VAL A 251 15.30 -10.93 -15.47
C VAL A 251 16.10 -12.05 -16.13
N ILE A 252 16.86 -12.83 -15.34
CA ILE A 252 17.66 -13.96 -15.86
C ILE A 252 16.74 -15.02 -16.49
N GLU A 253 15.67 -15.41 -15.79
CA GLU A 253 14.68 -16.36 -16.31
C GLU A 253 13.98 -15.85 -17.58
N VAL A 254 13.64 -14.56 -17.62
CA VAL A 254 12.99 -13.91 -18.77
C VAL A 254 13.93 -13.89 -19.96
N CYS A 255 15.17 -13.42 -19.80
CA CYS A 255 16.17 -13.41 -20.85
C CYS A 255 16.37 -14.81 -21.44
N SER A 256 16.47 -15.83 -20.58
CA SER A 256 16.55 -17.22 -21.04
C SER A 256 15.31 -17.65 -21.82
N SER A 257 14.09 -17.28 -21.38
CA SER A 257 12.86 -17.70 -22.04
C SER A 257 12.60 -17.04 -23.39
N ILE A 258 13.05 -15.79 -23.57
CA ILE A 258 12.82 -15.03 -24.81
C ILE A 258 14.05 -14.98 -25.72
N GLY A 259 15.10 -15.76 -25.41
CA GLY A 259 16.29 -15.89 -26.23
C GLY A 259 17.22 -14.67 -26.23
N ILE A 260 17.18 -13.83 -25.19
CA ILE A 260 18.13 -12.72 -25.03
C ILE A 260 19.39 -13.25 -24.32
N PRO A 261 20.58 -13.19 -24.96
CA PRO A 261 21.81 -13.62 -24.32
C PRO A 261 22.09 -12.82 -23.04
N LEU A 262 22.38 -13.53 -21.94
CA LEU A 262 22.74 -12.93 -20.66
C LEU A 262 24.00 -13.60 -20.13
N ARG A 263 24.93 -12.80 -19.57
CA ARG A 263 26.12 -13.28 -18.88
C ARG A 263 26.19 -12.68 -17.48
N GLU A 264 26.39 -13.53 -16.49
CA GLU A 264 26.66 -13.09 -15.12
C GLU A 264 28.16 -12.72 -15.00
N VAL A 265 28.49 -11.50 -15.43
CA VAL A 265 29.80 -10.87 -15.31
C VAL A 265 29.60 -9.42 -14.88
N ALA A 266 30.37 -8.96 -13.89
CA ALA A 266 30.31 -7.57 -13.44
C ALA A 266 30.63 -6.61 -14.60
N PRO A 267 29.72 -5.70 -14.99
CA PRO A 267 29.99 -4.74 -16.06
C PRO A 267 31.19 -3.85 -15.71
N SER A 268 32.19 -3.80 -16.60
CA SER A 268 33.40 -2.98 -16.43
C SER A 268 33.18 -1.57 -16.98
N TRP A 269 33.37 -0.55 -16.14
CA TRP A 269 33.31 0.85 -16.55
C TRP A 269 34.30 1.17 -17.67
N SER A 270 35.47 0.54 -17.70
CA SER A 270 36.45 0.73 -18.77
C SER A 270 35.90 0.37 -20.16
N SER A 271 34.82 -0.42 -20.22
CA SER A 271 34.13 -0.81 -21.45
C SER A 271 32.77 -0.12 -21.64
N HIS A 272 32.50 0.96 -20.89
CA HIS A 272 31.18 1.62 -20.87
C HIS A 272 30.70 2.16 -22.22
N GLU A 273 31.60 2.43 -23.17
CA GLU A 273 31.25 2.85 -24.53
C GLU A 273 30.46 1.78 -25.31
N LEU A 274 30.63 0.51 -24.95
CA LEU A 274 29.90 -0.60 -25.56
C LEU A 274 28.47 -0.74 -25.04
N TRP A 275 28.15 -0.12 -23.89
CA TRP A 275 26.81 -0.19 -23.29
C TRP A 275 25.83 0.66 -24.10
N LYS A 276 24.79 0.02 -24.62
CA LYS A 276 23.68 0.65 -25.35
C LYS A 276 22.50 0.97 -24.46
N GLU A 277 22.26 0.13 -23.46
CA GLU A 277 21.19 0.34 -22.49
C GLU A 277 21.72 0.00 -21.10
N SER A 278 21.06 0.52 -20.08
CA SER A 278 21.27 0.10 -18.70
C SER A 278 19.97 0.19 -17.93
N PHE A 279 19.81 -0.69 -16.95
CA PHE A 279 18.64 -0.71 -16.09
C PHE A 279 19.01 -1.26 -14.71
N ILE A 280 18.17 -0.92 -13.73
CA ILE A 280 18.27 -1.40 -12.36
C ILE A 280 16.99 -2.13 -11.98
N THR A 281 17.09 -3.03 -10.99
CA THR A 281 15.93 -3.79 -10.52
C THR A 281 15.78 -3.82 -9.00
N SER A 282 14.53 -3.77 -8.53
CA SER A 282 14.16 -3.96 -7.12
C SER A 282 12.69 -4.37 -6.97
N GLY A 283 12.31 -4.88 -5.80
CA GLY A 283 10.91 -5.25 -5.52
C GLY A 283 9.91 -4.09 -5.59
N LEU A 284 10.36 -2.83 -5.49
CA LEU A 284 9.49 -1.65 -5.60
C LEU A 284 9.48 -1.06 -7.02
N ARG A 285 10.61 -1.05 -7.72
CA ARG A 285 10.74 -0.43 -9.05
C ARG A 285 10.56 -1.41 -10.21
N LEU A 286 10.55 -2.72 -9.93
CA LEU A 286 10.65 -3.77 -10.95
C LEU A 286 11.86 -3.56 -11.85
N VAL A 287 11.66 -3.09 -13.09
CA VAL A 287 12.71 -2.68 -14.02
C VAL A 287 12.62 -1.17 -14.22
N GLN A 288 13.71 -0.45 -13.97
CA GLN A 288 13.83 0.97 -14.30
C GLN A 288 15.04 1.18 -15.20
N HIS A 289 14.83 1.76 -16.38
CA HIS A 289 15.93 2.15 -17.28
C HIS A 289 16.81 3.23 -16.61
N VAL A 290 18.07 3.31 -17.03
CA VAL A 290 19.06 4.25 -16.51
C VAL A 290 19.31 5.35 -17.53
N GLU A 291 19.16 6.60 -17.12
CA GLU A 291 19.45 7.80 -17.91
C GLU A 291 20.95 8.13 -17.93
N SER A 292 21.61 7.96 -16.78
CA SER A 292 23.02 8.32 -16.64
C SER A 292 23.72 7.57 -15.53
N ILE A 293 25.03 7.40 -15.70
CA ILE A 293 25.94 6.83 -14.71
C ILE A 293 27.12 7.79 -14.54
N GLN A 294 27.43 8.12 -13.29
CA GLN A 294 28.56 8.98 -12.92
C GLN A 294 29.59 8.17 -12.12
N ILE A 295 30.85 8.22 -12.52
CA ILE A 295 31.96 7.58 -11.80
C ILE A 295 33.01 8.63 -11.44
N PRO A 296 33.51 8.65 -10.18
CA PRO A 296 34.54 9.58 -9.76
C PRO A 296 35.86 9.30 -10.49
N THR A 297 36.61 10.34 -10.83
CA THR A 297 37.92 10.22 -11.51
C THR A 297 39.05 9.76 -10.59
N CYS A 298 38.87 9.88 -9.27
CA CYS A 298 39.87 9.56 -8.26
C CYS A 298 39.58 8.21 -7.58
N LYS A 299 40.63 7.51 -7.11
CA LYS A 299 40.52 6.19 -6.45
C LYS A 299 40.20 6.28 -4.96
N ASP A 300 40.52 7.41 -4.32
CA ASP A 300 40.31 7.69 -2.89
C ASP A 300 38.94 8.35 -2.61
N PHE A 301 38.02 8.30 -3.57
CA PHE A 301 36.70 8.95 -3.48
C PHE A 301 35.90 8.53 -2.23
N HIS A 302 36.13 7.33 -1.71
CA HIS A 302 35.48 6.86 -0.49
C HIS A 302 35.75 7.75 0.74
N LEU A 303 36.81 8.57 0.74
CA LEU A 303 37.16 9.47 1.84
C LEU A 303 36.61 10.88 1.67
N ARG A 304 35.86 11.13 0.59
CA ARG A 304 35.42 12.46 0.16
C ARG A 304 33.90 12.55 0.11
N SER A 305 33.42 13.77 -0.14
CA SER A 305 32.03 14.07 -0.50
C SER A 305 31.89 14.31 -2.00
N TRP A 306 30.66 14.25 -2.52
CA TRP A 306 30.39 14.32 -3.96
C TRP A 306 30.92 15.60 -4.65
N ASN A 307 31.00 16.71 -3.91
CA ASN A 307 31.44 18.02 -4.38
C ASN A 307 32.97 18.20 -4.35
N GLU A 308 33.70 17.24 -3.78
CA GLU A 308 35.17 17.25 -3.63
C GLU A 308 35.86 16.37 -4.69
N VAL A 309 35.08 15.77 -5.60
CA VAL A 309 35.57 14.88 -6.66
C VAL A 309 35.05 15.33 -8.03
N SER A 310 35.80 15.02 -9.08
CA SER A 310 35.34 15.16 -10.46
C SER A 310 34.70 13.88 -10.94
N TRP A 311 33.73 14.01 -11.86
CA TRP A 311 32.89 12.91 -12.31
C TRP A 311 32.98 12.73 -13.82
N VAL A 312 33.15 11.49 -14.26
CA VAL A 312 32.94 11.08 -15.66
C VAL A 312 31.51 10.58 -15.78
N THR A 313 30.78 11.08 -16.77
CA THR A 313 29.36 10.76 -16.95
C THR A 313 29.13 10.07 -18.27
N LYS A 314 28.48 8.90 -18.23
CA LYS A 314 27.82 8.30 -19.39
C LYS A 314 26.34 8.65 -19.36
N ARG A 315 25.81 9.10 -20.50
CA ARG A 315 24.36 9.27 -20.71
C ARG A 315 23.85 8.25 -21.72
N PHE A 316 22.61 7.82 -21.56
CA PHE A 316 21.92 6.93 -22.49
C PHE A 316 20.87 7.71 -23.29
N GLU A 317 20.60 7.29 -24.52
CA GLU A 317 19.72 8.00 -25.47
C GLU A 317 18.21 7.85 -25.14
N GLY A 318 17.87 7.04 -24.14
CA GLY A 318 16.49 6.84 -23.68
C GLY A 318 16.24 5.42 -23.20
N VAL A 319 14.96 5.02 -23.19
CA VAL A 319 14.56 3.64 -22.90
C VAL A 319 14.93 2.76 -24.08
N GLY A 320 15.76 1.76 -23.85
CA GLY A 320 16.15 0.84 -24.90
C GLY A 320 15.14 -0.29 -25.15
N LEU A 321 15.28 -0.95 -26.31
CA LEU A 321 14.35 -1.98 -26.77
C LEU A 321 14.46 -3.26 -25.93
N VAL A 322 15.69 -3.67 -25.59
CA VAL A 322 15.93 -4.87 -24.78
C VAL A 322 15.36 -4.69 -23.37
N THR A 323 15.61 -3.53 -22.76
CA THR A 323 15.08 -3.16 -21.45
C THR A 323 13.55 -3.12 -21.47
N SER A 324 12.95 -2.58 -22.52
CA SER A 324 11.48 -2.53 -22.68
C SER A 324 10.88 -3.93 -22.84
N GLN A 325 11.52 -4.80 -23.61
CA GLN A 325 11.06 -6.18 -23.78
C GLN A 325 11.13 -6.95 -22.46
N ILE A 326 12.24 -6.86 -21.72
CA ILE A 326 12.39 -7.48 -20.40
C ILE A 326 11.33 -6.96 -19.42
N GLN A 327 11.09 -5.64 -19.42
CA GLN A 327 10.07 -5.05 -18.56
C GLN A 327 8.67 -5.58 -18.87
N LYS A 328 8.30 -5.65 -20.15
CA LYS A 328 7.01 -6.17 -20.60
C LYS A 328 6.79 -7.62 -20.12
N GLU A 329 7.79 -8.47 -20.29
CA GLU A 329 7.71 -9.88 -19.87
C GLU A 329 7.64 -10.02 -18.34
N ILE A 330 8.36 -9.18 -17.58
CA ILE A 330 8.24 -9.18 -16.12
C ILE A 330 6.83 -8.76 -15.68
N ILE A 331 6.23 -7.75 -16.33
CA ILE A 331 4.84 -7.36 -16.07
C ILE A 331 3.88 -8.49 -16.43
N ALA A 332 4.08 -9.20 -17.54
CA ALA A 332 3.24 -10.35 -17.88
C ALA A 332 3.28 -11.43 -16.77
N ARG A 333 4.46 -11.68 -16.17
CA ARG A 333 4.60 -12.63 -15.06
C ARG A 333 3.97 -12.19 -13.75
N THR A 334 3.70 -10.89 -13.53
CA THR A 334 3.08 -10.45 -12.27
C THR A 334 1.68 -11.02 -12.08
N TYR A 335 0.94 -11.23 -13.17
CA TYR A 335 -0.40 -11.83 -13.14
C TYR A 335 -0.37 -13.34 -12.87
N ALA A 336 0.68 -14.04 -13.33
CA ALA A 336 0.83 -15.48 -13.15
C ALA A 336 1.38 -15.87 -11.76
N GLU A 337 2.28 -15.05 -11.21
CA GLU A 337 3.00 -15.34 -9.97
C GLU A 337 2.65 -14.38 -8.81
N GLY A 338 1.70 -13.47 -9.03
CA GLY A 338 1.21 -12.53 -8.02
C GLY A 338 0.31 -13.20 -6.98
N TYR A 339 0.37 -12.72 -5.75
CA TYR A 339 -0.51 -13.16 -4.67
C TYR A 339 -1.79 -12.32 -4.68
N LEU A 340 -2.93 -12.96 -4.94
CA LEU A 340 -4.25 -12.31 -4.96
C LEU A 340 -4.69 -11.91 -3.56
N ILE A 341 -4.97 -10.62 -3.38
CA ILE A 341 -5.36 -10.04 -2.08
C ILE A 341 -6.84 -10.29 -1.75
N ASN A 342 -7.66 -10.70 -2.74
CA ASN A 342 -9.07 -11.08 -2.57
C ASN A 342 -9.30 -12.31 -1.65
N ASN A 343 -8.23 -13.01 -1.26
CA ASN A 343 -8.29 -14.13 -0.33
C ASN A 343 -8.24 -13.73 1.14
N ILE A 344 -8.21 -12.44 1.49
CA ILE A 344 -8.29 -12.00 2.87
C ILE A 344 -9.78 -11.95 3.25
N PRO A 345 -10.25 -12.81 4.16
CA PRO A 345 -11.63 -12.78 4.61
C PRO A 345 -11.93 -11.39 5.18
N CYS A 346 -13.03 -10.81 4.72
CA CYS A 346 -13.59 -9.53 5.13
C CYS A 346 -14.07 -9.50 6.61
N MET A 347 -13.41 -10.23 7.51
CA MET A 347 -13.83 -10.33 8.92
C MET A 347 -13.59 -9.02 9.69
N LEU A 348 -12.55 -8.28 9.34
CA LEU A 348 -12.23 -6.99 9.99
C LEU A 348 -13.09 -5.82 9.50
N MET A 349 -13.57 -5.84 8.25
CA MET A 349 -14.54 -4.81 7.82
C MET A 349 -15.87 -5.02 8.51
N ASN A 350 -16.31 -6.26 8.77
CA ASN A 350 -17.53 -6.48 9.53
C ASN A 350 -17.44 -5.95 10.97
N SER A 351 -16.31 -6.08 11.67
CA SER A 351 -16.22 -5.58 13.05
C SER A 351 -16.13 -4.05 13.14
N LEU A 352 -15.42 -3.40 12.21
CA LEU A 352 -15.34 -1.94 12.16
C LEU A 352 -16.63 -1.32 11.66
N PHE A 353 -17.29 -1.92 10.66
CA PHE A 353 -18.59 -1.50 10.15
C PHE A 353 -19.71 -1.75 11.18
N LEU A 354 -19.67 -2.87 11.91
CA LEU A 354 -20.59 -3.09 13.03
C LEU A 354 -20.30 -2.15 14.20
N CYS A 355 -19.05 -1.83 14.52
CA CYS A 355 -18.75 -0.83 15.56
C CYS A 355 -19.22 0.56 15.18
N SER A 356 -19.01 1.00 13.94
CA SER A 356 -19.49 2.30 13.46
C SER A 356 -21.01 2.33 13.33
N LEU A 357 -21.66 1.23 12.91
CA LEU A 357 -23.11 1.11 12.94
C LEU A 357 -23.65 1.08 14.37
N SER A 358 -22.95 0.45 15.32
CA SER A 358 -23.31 0.44 16.75
C SER A 358 -23.23 1.83 17.36
N LEU A 359 -22.16 2.59 17.06
CA LEU A 359 -21.98 3.97 17.49
C LEU A 359 -23.00 4.91 16.83
N PHE A 360 -23.30 4.71 15.55
CA PHE A 360 -24.31 5.49 14.82
C PHE A 360 -25.73 5.20 15.33
N VAL A 361 -26.06 3.93 15.60
CA VAL A 361 -27.33 3.53 16.24
C VAL A 361 -27.42 4.09 17.66
N LEU A 362 -26.36 4.05 18.46
CA LEU A 362 -26.33 4.64 19.81
C LEU A 362 -26.47 6.18 19.79
N GLN A 363 -25.90 6.87 18.80
CA GLN A 363 -26.03 8.33 18.68
C GLN A 363 -27.39 8.77 18.13
N VAL A 364 -27.99 8.00 17.23
CA VAL A 364 -29.36 8.22 16.74
C VAL A 364 -30.38 7.88 17.82
N GLU A 365 -30.17 6.81 18.60
CA GLU A 365 -31.02 6.47 19.76
C GLU A 365 -30.98 7.56 20.84
N ALA A 366 -29.81 8.16 21.14
CA ALA A 366 -29.73 9.19 22.17
C ALA A 366 -30.48 10.49 21.82
N SER A 367 -30.60 10.86 20.54
CA SER A 367 -31.37 12.04 20.14
C SER A 367 -32.85 11.72 19.95
N VAL A 368 -33.17 10.55 19.38
CA VAL A 368 -34.57 10.15 19.10
C VAL A 368 -35.30 9.70 20.36
N VAL A 369 -34.65 9.01 21.29
CA VAL A 369 -35.27 8.60 22.57
C VAL A 369 -35.62 9.82 23.42
N LYS A 370 -34.77 10.85 23.42
CA LYS A 370 -35.03 12.09 24.16
C LYS A 370 -36.22 12.87 23.58
N ASP A 371 -36.32 12.93 22.25
CA ASP A 371 -37.42 13.59 21.55
C ASP A 371 -38.74 12.78 21.60
N VAL A 372 -38.66 11.45 21.76
CA VAL A 372 -39.82 10.54 21.87
C VAL A 372 -40.33 10.42 23.30
N GLU A 373 -39.45 10.43 24.32
CA GLU A 373 -39.82 10.46 25.74
C GLU A 373 -40.53 11.77 26.14
N GLU A 374 -40.17 12.89 25.50
CA GLU A 374 -40.83 14.17 25.69
C GLU A 374 -42.19 14.23 24.97
N ALA A 375 -42.41 13.38 23.96
CA ALA A 375 -43.62 13.35 23.13
C ALA A 375 -44.68 12.29 23.55
N ILE A 376 -44.31 11.23 24.28
CA ILE A 376 -45.21 10.10 24.54
C ILE A 376 -45.31 9.81 26.05
N GLY A 377 -46.38 10.31 26.67
CA GLY A 377 -46.74 9.97 28.04
C GLY A 377 -47.04 8.47 28.24
N VAL A 378 -46.85 8.01 29.49
CA VAL A 378 -47.20 6.75 30.20
C VAL A 378 -47.32 5.41 29.44
N GLU A 379 -47.94 5.33 28.26
CA GLU A 379 -48.09 4.07 27.49
C GLU A 379 -46.81 3.61 26.76
N GLY A 380 -45.81 4.50 26.57
CA GLY A 380 -44.53 4.16 25.93
C GLY A 380 -43.60 3.24 26.74
N ARG A 381 -43.86 3.03 28.04
CA ARG A 381 -42.99 2.23 28.92
C ARG A 381 -43.06 0.72 28.67
N LEU A 382 -44.11 0.22 28.04
CA LEU A 382 -44.29 -1.23 27.80
C LEU A 382 -43.47 -1.75 26.61
N ASN A 383 -43.21 -0.91 25.59
CA ASN A 383 -42.42 -1.31 24.41
C ASN A 383 -40.90 -1.17 24.62
N ALA A 384 -40.45 -0.22 25.46
CA ALA A 384 -39.04 -0.10 25.85
C ALA A 384 -38.56 -1.35 26.62
N LYS A 385 -39.43 -1.91 27.48
CA LYS A 385 -39.12 -3.12 28.26
C LYS A 385 -38.93 -4.37 27.41
N ALA A 386 -39.70 -4.51 26.32
CA ALA A 386 -39.56 -5.61 25.36
C ALA A 386 -38.27 -5.49 24.52
N GLY A 387 -37.81 -4.27 24.26
CA GLY A 387 -36.51 -3.99 23.63
C GLY A 387 -35.33 -4.34 24.53
N GLU A 388 -35.39 -3.97 25.81
CA GLU A 388 -34.36 -4.32 26.80
C GLU A 388 -34.25 -5.83 27.03
N GLU A 389 -35.38 -6.56 27.09
CA GLU A 389 -35.37 -8.02 27.26
C GLU A 389 -34.74 -8.77 26.06
N PHE A 390 -34.94 -8.27 24.83
CA PHE A 390 -34.34 -8.87 23.63
C PHE A 390 -32.83 -8.59 23.54
N ILE A 391 -32.39 -7.38 23.87
CA ILE A 391 -30.96 -7.01 23.93
C ILE A 391 -30.24 -7.84 24.98
N GLN A 392 -30.88 -8.10 26.12
CA GLN A 392 -30.26 -8.90 27.17
C GLN A 392 -30.20 -10.39 26.82
N LYS A 393 -31.19 -10.91 26.09
CA LYS A 393 -31.13 -12.25 25.51
C LYS A 393 -30.02 -12.39 24.47
N PHE A 394 -29.83 -11.37 23.63
CA PHE A 394 -28.76 -11.34 22.64
C PHE A 394 -27.36 -11.23 23.27
N ARG A 395 -27.20 -10.46 24.35
CA ARG A 395 -25.96 -10.39 25.15
C ARG A 395 -25.60 -11.71 25.80
N VAL A 396 -26.59 -12.43 26.34
CA VAL A 396 -26.39 -13.74 26.97
C VAL A 396 -25.99 -14.79 25.92
N GLU A 397 -26.61 -14.81 24.75
CA GLU A 397 -26.25 -15.73 23.65
C GLU A 397 -24.87 -15.41 23.04
N HIS A 398 -24.49 -14.12 22.98
CA HIS A 398 -23.16 -13.68 22.54
C HIS A 398 -22.06 -14.04 23.55
N ASN A 399 -22.32 -13.91 24.86
CA ASN A 399 -21.35 -14.27 25.90
C ASN A 399 -21.20 -15.79 26.07
N ALA A 400 -22.28 -16.57 25.92
CA ALA A 400 -22.23 -18.03 25.91
C ALA A 400 -21.40 -18.61 24.74
N ARG A 401 -21.28 -17.87 23.62
CA ARG A 401 -20.38 -18.21 22.51
C ARG A 401 -18.90 -17.97 22.81
N ASN A 402 -18.58 -17.02 23.69
CA ASN A 402 -17.19 -16.70 24.04
C ASN A 402 -16.66 -17.57 25.18
N GLU A 403 -17.52 -18.12 26.04
CA GLU A 403 -17.10 -18.99 27.15
C GLU A 403 -16.93 -20.47 26.77
N ASN A 404 -17.46 -20.93 25.63
CA ASN A 404 -17.34 -22.33 25.17
C ASN A 404 -16.19 -22.59 24.17
N LEU A 405 -15.27 -21.64 23.99
CA LEU A 405 -14.05 -21.85 23.18
C LEU A 405 -12.92 -22.55 23.96
N THR A 406 -13.19 -23.01 25.19
CA THR A 406 -12.25 -23.78 26.01
C THR A 406 -12.84 -25.12 26.44
N THR A 407 -13.13 -26.03 25.51
CA THR A 407 -12.95 -27.50 25.70
C THR A 407 -13.36 -28.29 24.45
N LYS A 408 -12.38 -29.05 23.92
CA LYS A 408 -12.40 -30.31 23.13
C LYS A 408 -13.58 -30.70 22.21
N ASP A 409 -13.13 -31.08 21.00
CA ASP A 409 -13.61 -32.10 20.06
C ASP A 409 -14.83 -31.86 19.15
N GLU A 410 -14.52 -31.99 17.85
CA GLU A 410 -15.27 -32.61 16.75
C GLU A 410 -16.80 -32.51 16.72
N ASP A 411 -17.34 -31.40 16.18
CA ASP A 411 -18.42 -31.40 15.16
C ASP A 411 -18.88 -29.96 14.87
N VAL A 412 -18.18 -29.25 13.98
CA VAL A 412 -18.69 -28.01 13.37
C VAL A 412 -18.42 -28.04 11.88
N ARG A 413 -19.13 -28.91 11.16
CA ARG A 413 -19.35 -28.74 9.72
C ARG A 413 -20.78 -28.25 9.51
N ASN A 414 -20.90 -27.15 8.78
CA ASN A 414 -22.12 -26.45 8.34
C ASN A 414 -22.78 -25.49 9.34
N VAL A 415 -22.21 -24.28 9.45
CA VAL A 415 -23.01 -23.07 9.72
C VAL A 415 -22.63 -22.01 8.70
N LYS A 416 -23.59 -21.61 7.85
CA LYS A 416 -23.41 -20.55 6.83
C LYS A 416 -23.40 -19.17 7.49
N CYS A 417 -22.45 -18.31 7.13
CA CYS A 417 -22.50 -16.88 7.45
C CYS A 417 -23.63 -16.17 6.70
N PRO A 418 -24.28 -15.15 7.29
CA PRO A 418 -25.31 -14.37 6.61
C PRO A 418 -24.73 -13.63 5.40
N THR A 419 -25.45 -13.67 4.30
CA THR A 419 -25.13 -12.93 3.07
C THR A 419 -25.65 -11.49 3.16
N LEU A 420 -25.17 -10.60 2.28
CA LEU A 420 -25.67 -9.22 2.17
C LEU A 420 -27.21 -9.18 1.93
N ASN A 421 -27.74 -10.19 1.25
CA ASN A 421 -29.18 -10.35 1.02
C ASN A 421 -29.95 -10.71 2.30
N ASP A 422 -29.33 -11.42 3.25
CA ASP A 422 -29.93 -11.74 4.55
C ASP A 422 -30.02 -10.49 5.45
N LEU A 423 -29.02 -9.60 5.36
CA LEU A 423 -29.01 -8.30 6.04
C LEU A 423 -30.01 -7.30 5.44
N ILE A 424 -30.12 -7.25 4.11
CA ILE A 424 -31.13 -6.45 3.41
C ILE A 424 -32.54 -6.99 3.72
N GLY A 425 -32.72 -8.31 3.75
CA GLY A 425 -33.95 -8.95 4.17
C GLY A 425 -34.36 -8.58 5.60
N PHE A 426 -33.40 -8.45 6.52
CA PHE A 426 -33.66 -8.04 7.90
C PHE A 426 -34.10 -6.56 8.01
N LEU A 427 -33.48 -5.66 7.23
CA LEU A 427 -33.89 -4.24 7.14
C LEU A 427 -35.30 -4.08 6.55
N ILE A 428 -35.66 -4.90 5.54
CA ILE A 428 -37.00 -4.96 4.96
C ILE A 428 -38.02 -5.54 5.96
N LEU A 429 -37.64 -6.56 6.74
CA LEU A 429 -38.50 -7.16 7.77
C LEU A 429 -38.76 -6.19 8.95
N PHE A 430 -37.78 -5.34 9.26
CA PHE A 430 -37.90 -4.30 10.29
C PHE A 430 -38.75 -3.13 9.80
N GLY A 431 -38.58 -2.72 8.54
CA GLY A 431 -39.42 -1.71 7.89
C GLY A 431 -40.88 -2.14 7.70
N SER A 432 -41.14 -3.42 7.42
CA SER A 432 -42.50 -3.95 7.20
C SER A 432 -43.34 -4.13 8.46
N LYS A 433 -42.75 -4.08 9.67
CA LYS A 433 -43.49 -4.05 10.94
C LYS A 433 -43.93 -2.65 11.37
N SER A 434 -43.46 -1.60 10.70
CA SER A 434 -44.03 -0.25 10.79
C SER A 434 -45.22 -0.16 9.83
N LYS A 435 -46.43 0.02 10.37
CA LYS A 435 -47.68 -0.02 9.58
C LYS A 435 -47.82 1.12 8.55
N ASP A 436 -46.95 2.13 8.55
CA ASP A 436 -47.11 3.32 7.70
C ASP A 436 -46.07 3.48 6.58
N LEU A 437 -45.12 2.54 6.42
CA LEU A 437 -44.07 2.63 5.38
C LEU A 437 -44.38 1.91 4.07
N ASN A 438 -45.48 1.15 4.00
CA ASN A 438 -45.92 0.46 2.78
C ASN A 438 -46.45 1.41 1.67
N ILE A 439 -46.41 2.72 1.87
CA ILE A 439 -46.95 3.71 0.93
C ILE A 439 -45.86 4.32 0.04
N TYR A 440 -44.57 4.10 0.33
CA TYR A 440 -43.46 4.72 -0.42
C TYR A 440 -42.51 3.67 -1.01
N SER A 441 -42.14 3.85 -2.28
CA SER A 441 -41.10 3.04 -2.92
C SER A 441 -39.74 3.26 -2.26
N ILE A 442 -38.85 2.27 -2.37
CA ILE A 442 -37.49 2.27 -1.82
C ILE A 442 -36.72 3.54 -2.22
N ASP A 443 -36.92 4.01 -3.45
CA ASP A 443 -36.27 5.21 -4.00
C ASP A 443 -36.70 6.49 -3.27
N ASN A 444 -37.95 6.57 -2.80
CA ASN A 444 -38.44 7.71 -2.01
C ASN A 444 -37.82 7.74 -0.60
N LEU A 445 -37.50 6.57 -0.04
CA LEU A 445 -36.82 6.48 1.25
C LEU A 445 -35.36 6.94 1.12
N PHE A 446 -34.66 6.48 0.08
CA PHE A 446 -33.30 6.90 -0.20
C PHE A 446 -33.22 8.40 -0.53
N GLY A 447 -34.12 8.91 -1.36
CA GLY A 447 -34.18 10.35 -1.68
C GLY A 447 -34.41 11.23 -0.44
N SER A 448 -35.26 10.78 0.49
CA SER A 448 -35.53 11.51 1.75
C SER A 448 -34.33 11.51 2.71
N LEU A 449 -33.57 10.41 2.74
CA LEU A 449 -32.36 10.28 3.57
C LEU A 449 -31.23 11.21 3.07
N ILE A 450 -31.04 11.27 1.75
CA ILE A 450 -30.06 12.14 1.08
C ILE A 450 -30.43 13.63 1.31
N ALA A 451 -31.71 13.98 1.18
CA ALA A 451 -32.19 15.36 1.42
C ALA A 451 -32.03 15.80 2.88
N TYR A 452 -32.19 14.88 3.85
CA TYR A 452 -31.95 15.15 5.26
C TYR A 452 -30.47 15.41 5.54
N GLU A 453 -29.57 14.61 4.97
CA GLU A 453 -28.13 14.74 5.13
C GLU A 453 -27.57 16.05 4.54
N GLN A 454 -28.09 16.45 3.38
CA GLN A 454 -27.78 17.75 2.76
C GLN A 454 -28.33 18.92 3.58
N GLY A 455 -29.53 18.80 4.16
CA GLY A 455 -30.12 19.81 5.04
C GLY A 455 -29.41 19.99 6.39
N VAL A 456 -28.82 18.91 6.93
CA VAL A 456 -27.99 18.97 8.16
C VAL A 456 -26.62 19.59 7.87
N SER A 457 -26.06 19.34 6.68
CA SER A 457 -24.80 19.95 6.24
C SER A 457 -24.94 21.47 6.05
N GLN A 458 -26.05 21.95 5.50
CA GLN A 458 -26.30 23.40 5.35
C GLN A 458 -26.43 24.11 6.71
N ARG A 459 -27.08 23.50 7.71
CA ARG A 459 -27.21 24.07 9.07
C ARG A 459 -25.89 24.17 9.84
N LYS A 460 -24.93 23.30 9.52
CA LYS A 460 -23.57 23.36 10.11
C LYS A 460 -22.72 24.48 9.51
N ILE A 461 -22.99 24.85 8.25
CA ILE A 461 -22.33 25.98 7.57
C ILE A 461 -22.84 27.32 8.15
N ASP A 462 -24.16 27.48 8.28
CA ASP A 462 -24.79 28.70 8.80
C ASP A 462 -24.48 28.99 10.29
N ALA A 463 -24.06 27.98 11.05
CA ALA A 463 -23.67 28.12 12.46
C ALA A 463 -22.22 28.61 12.67
N SER A 464 -21.43 28.78 11.59
CA SER A 464 -20.00 29.09 11.66
C SER A 464 -19.62 30.54 11.30
N GLU A 465 -20.56 31.38 10.87
CA GLU A 465 -20.31 32.82 10.66
C GLU A 465 -20.68 33.68 11.88
N PRO A 466 -19.78 34.55 12.38
CA PRO A 466 -20.14 35.51 13.42
C PRO A 466 -21.00 36.64 12.84
N ARG A 467 -22.22 36.78 13.37
CA ARG A 467 -23.19 37.84 13.04
C ARG A 467 -22.56 39.23 13.20
N ARG A 468 -22.43 39.98 12.10
CA ARG A 468 -22.28 41.44 12.14
C ARG A 468 -23.65 42.06 12.34
N GLU A 469 -23.83 42.75 13.47
CA GLU A 469 -24.95 43.66 13.69
C GLU A 469 -24.94 44.75 12.61
N LYS A 470 -26.06 44.92 11.91
CA LYS A 470 -26.38 46.16 11.20
C LYS A 470 -27.80 46.58 11.48
N ASN A 471 -27.90 47.83 11.92
CA ASN A 471 -29.09 48.56 12.30
C ASN A 471 -30.11 48.69 11.15
N ILE A 472 -31.36 48.82 11.60
CA ILE A 472 -32.61 49.10 10.89
C ILE A 472 -32.53 50.39 10.06
N ALA A 473 -33.08 50.41 8.82
CA ALA A 473 -34.16 51.33 8.38
C ALA A 473 -34.38 51.41 6.84
N LEU A 474 -35.64 51.13 6.46
CA LEU A 474 -36.54 51.85 5.52
C LEU A 474 -36.33 51.93 3.99
N LYS A 475 -37.46 51.58 3.31
CA LYS A 475 -38.09 52.09 2.06
C LYS A 475 -37.56 51.60 0.70
N VAL A 476 -38.38 50.86 -0.09
CA VAL A 476 -39.46 51.32 -1.04
C VAL A 476 -38.81 52.02 -2.25
N GLU A 477 -38.98 51.70 -3.53
CA GLU A 477 -40.06 51.19 -4.41
C GLU A 477 -39.36 50.84 -5.76
N GLU A 478 -39.67 49.73 -6.44
CA GLU A 478 -40.48 49.59 -7.68
C GLU A 478 -39.78 49.77 -9.06
N LEU A 479 -40.28 48.96 -10.01
CA LEU A 479 -40.12 48.92 -11.49
C LEU A 479 -38.99 48.03 -12.04
N GLU A 480 -39.28 46.78 -12.42
CA GLU A 480 -39.95 46.29 -13.66
C GLU A 480 -39.10 46.41 -14.93
N SER A 481 -38.67 45.26 -15.49
CA SER A 481 -38.97 44.91 -16.88
C SER A 481 -38.59 43.45 -17.18
N GLU A 482 -39.57 42.75 -17.71
CA GLU A 482 -39.64 41.36 -18.17
C GLU A 482 -38.54 40.92 -19.14
N TYR A 483 -38.19 39.62 -19.14
CA TYR A 483 -38.42 38.72 -20.29
C TYR A 483 -38.37 37.25 -19.85
N SER A 484 -39.26 36.47 -20.45
CA SER A 484 -39.66 35.08 -20.17
C SER A 484 -38.57 34.00 -20.24
N GLN A 485 -38.69 32.97 -19.40
CA GLN A 485 -38.55 31.55 -19.79
C GLN A 485 -39.18 30.63 -18.73
N LEU A 486 -40.25 29.94 -19.12
CA LEU A 486 -40.69 28.70 -18.49
C LEU A 486 -39.88 27.58 -19.13
N GLU A 487 -39.16 26.80 -18.33
CA GLU A 487 -39.15 25.32 -18.33
C GLU A 487 -38.11 24.79 -17.31
N ASP A 488 -38.46 23.65 -16.69
CA ASP A 488 -37.76 22.85 -15.68
C ASP A 488 -37.90 23.26 -14.19
N GLU A 489 -39.12 23.12 -13.65
CA GLU A 489 -39.29 22.92 -12.20
C GLU A 489 -38.83 21.50 -11.82
N ASP A 490 -37.70 21.39 -11.11
CA ASP A 490 -37.17 20.15 -10.53
C ASP A 490 -38.25 19.42 -9.70
N ASP A 491 -38.49 18.13 -9.98
CA ASP A 491 -39.42 17.25 -9.24
C ASP A 491 -39.16 17.25 -7.72
N ILE A 492 -37.89 17.44 -7.36
CA ILE A 492 -37.41 17.55 -5.97
C ILE A 492 -37.96 18.82 -5.30
N THR A 493 -38.06 19.92 -6.04
CA THR A 493 -38.56 21.21 -5.54
C THR A 493 -40.07 21.15 -5.33
N LEU A 494 -40.79 20.48 -6.23
CA LEU A 494 -42.22 20.22 -6.11
C LEU A 494 -42.54 19.32 -4.89
N MET A 495 -41.78 18.22 -4.72
CA MET A 495 -41.90 17.31 -3.57
C MET A 495 -41.58 18.00 -2.23
N THR A 496 -40.54 18.82 -2.20
CA THR A 496 -40.14 19.60 -1.01
C THR A 496 -41.21 20.61 -0.61
N ARG A 497 -41.86 21.24 -1.59
CA ARG A 497 -42.96 22.19 -1.37
C ARG A 497 -44.23 21.49 -0.87
N GLN A 498 -44.55 20.31 -1.40
CA GLN A 498 -45.67 19.48 -0.92
C GLN A 498 -45.45 18.99 0.51
N PHE A 499 -44.24 18.53 0.84
CA PHE A 499 -43.88 18.08 2.19
C PHE A 499 -43.91 19.21 3.23
N ARG A 500 -43.40 20.40 2.89
CA ARG A 500 -43.51 21.60 3.75
C ARG A 500 -44.96 22.05 3.94
N SER A 501 -45.79 21.95 2.91
CA SER A 501 -47.23 22.24 3.01
C SER A 501 -47.96 21.27 3.94
N PHE A 502 -47.58 19.98 3.92
CA PHE A 502 -48.12 18.95 4.81
C PHE A 502 -47.75 19.20 6.29
N LEU A 503 -46.50 19.53 6.58
CA LEU A 503 -46.05 19.85 7.95
C LEU A 503 -46.76 21.09 8.51
N LYS A 504 -46.96 22.12 7.68
CA LYS A 504 -47.72 23.33 8.07
C LYS A 504 -49.22 23.05 8.31
N ARG A 505 -49.80 22.06 7.60
CA ARG A 505 -51.20 21.62 7.82
C ARG A 505 -51.38 20.82 9.11
N LYS A 506 -50.35 20.11 9.59
CA LYS A 506 -50.38 19.39 10.87
C LYS A 506 -50.27 20.33 12.08
N GLN A 507 -49.49 21.41 11.99
CA GLN A 507 -49.39 22.42 13.06
C GLN A 507 -50.69 23.23 13.27
N LYS A 508 -51.52 23.40 12.24
CA LYS A 508 -52.83 24.08 12.35
C LYS A 508 -53.99 23.19 12.81
N ARG A 509 -53.77 21.89 13.05
CA ARG A 509 -54.82 20.96 13.54
C ARG A 509 -54.73 20.66 15.05
N HIS A 510 -53.82 21.31 15.77
CA HIS A 510 -53.70 21.23 17.24
C HIS A 510 -53.68 22.59 17.93
N GLN A 511 -54.45 23.56 17.43
CA GLN A 511 -55.00 24.65 18.25
C GLN A 511 -56.52 24.53 18.29
#